data_AF-A0A1A9NFC4-F1
#
_entry.id   AF-A0A1A9NFC4-F1
#
_cell.length_a   1.000
_cell.length_b   1.000
_cell.length_c   1.000
_cell.angle_alpha   90.00
_cell.angle_beta   90.00
_cell.angle_gamma   90.00
#
_symmetry.space_group_name_H-M   'P 1'
#
loop_
_entity.id
_entity.type
_entity.pdbx_description
1 polymer ?
#
loop_
_entity_poly.entity_id
_entity_poly.type
_entity_poly.pdbx_seq_one_letter_code
_entity_poly.pdbx_strand_id
1 'polypeptide(L)'
;MLTLAELQSTLQIEYELQLEAMDEQALRALLADPIALNPLVPAYMSFAEGRRIAEATLEQLLARKPPSGEPVIPHKAEPLWAQWFKPFWTPLLFGGRKGE
;
A
#
# COMPACT_ATOMS: atom_id res chain seq x y z
N MET A 1 19.73 -21.73 -1.82
CA MET A 1 19.07 -21.19 -3.03
C MET A 1 17.60 -21.08 -2.70
N LEU A 2 16.98 -19.92 -2.89
CA LEU A 2 15.52 -19.78 -2.72
C LEU A 2 14.83 -20.41 -3.93
N THR A 3 13.77 -21.16 -3.68
CA THR A 3 12.89 -21.71 -4.71
C THR A 3 11.95 -20.62 -5.25
N LEU A 4 11.42 -20.85 -6.45
CA LEU A 4 10.43 -19.94 -7.04
C LEU A 4 9.19 -19.77 -6.14
N ALA A 5 8.76 -20.84 -5.48
CA ALA A 5 7.62 -20.83 -4.57
C ALA A 5 7.90 -19.97 -3.32
N GLU A 6 9.13 -20.00 -2.78
CA GLU A 6 9.52 -19.14 -1.65
C GLU A 6 9.55 -17.66 -2.06
N LEU A 7 10.01 -17.35 -3.27
CA LEU A 7 9.98 -15.97 -3.79
C LEU A 7 8.56 -15.47 -3.98
N GLN A 8 7.66 -16.29 -4.55
CA GLN A 8 6.25 -15.95 -4.69
C GLN A 8 5.59 -15.72 -3.33
N SER A 9 5.85 -16.61 -2.36
CA SER A 9 5.35 -16.47 -0.99
C SER A 9 5.84 -15.17 -0.34
N THR A 10 7.13 -14.84 -0.49
CA THR A 10 7.71 -13.60 0.06
C THR A 10 7.02 -12.36 -0.52
N LEU A 11 6.85 -12.31 -1.85
CA LEU A 11 6.19 -11.19 -2.51
C LEU A 11 4.72 -11.05 -2.10
N GLN A 12 4.03 -12.15 -1.84
CA GLN A 12 2.66 -12.11 -1.31
C GLN A 12 2.63 -11.49 0.09
N ILE A 13 3.52 -11.94 0.97
CA ILE A 13 3.61 -11.45 2.35
C ILE A 13 3.92 -9.95 2.35
N GLU A 14 4.86 -9.51 1.50
CA GLU A 14 5.17 -8.08 1.36
C GLU A 14 3.95 -7.26 0.92
N TYR A 15 3.18 -7.77 -0.04
CA TYR A 15 1.95 -7.13 -0.51
C TYR A 15 0.90 -7.04 0.61
N GLU A 16 0.65 -8.13 1.34
CA GLU A 16 -0.29 -8.16 2.47
C GLU A 16 0.13 -7.18 3.58
N LEU A 17 1.41 -7.13 3.92
CA LEU A 17 1.96 -6.19 4.91
C LEU A 17 1.83 -4.73 4.47
N GLN A 18 2.02 -4.45 3.17
CA GLN A 18 1.81 -3.11 2.62
C GLN A 18 0.35 -2.67 2.79
N LEU A 19 -0.60 -3.55 2.47
CA LEU A 19 -2.02 -3.26 2.62
C LEU A 19 -2.42 -3.06 4.09
N GLU A 20 -1.90 -3.89 5.00
CA GLU A 20 -2.17 -3.77 6.44
C GLU A 20 -1.57 -2.49 7.05
N ALA A 21 -0.48 -1.97 6.49
CA ALA A 21 0.13 -0.71 6.90
C ALA A 21 -0.63 0.54 6.41
N MET A 22 -1.53 0.39 5.44
CA MET A 22 -2.41 1.47 4.97
C MET A 22 -3.56 1.69 5.95
N ASP A 23 -4.06 2.92 6.01
CA ASP A 23 -5.29 3.21 6.75
C ASP A 23 -6.54 2.81 5.94
N GLU A 24 -7.68 2.68 6.64
CA GLU A 24 -8.98 2.32 6.06
C GLU A 24 -9.36 3.19 4.85
N GLN A 25 -9.07 4.49 4.90
CA GLN A 25 -9.45 5.43 3.84
C GLN A 25 -8.53 5.31 2.63
N ALA A 26 -7.21 5.17 2.85
CA ALA A 26 -6.23 4.92 1.79
C ALA A 26 -6.52 3.60 1.06
N LEU A 27 -6.83 2.54 1.80
CA LEU A 27 -7.16 1.23 1.21
C LEU A 27 -8.47 1.28 0.42
N ARG A 28 -9.49 2.01 0.90
CA ARG A 28 -10.71 2.26 0.11
C ARG A 28 -10.45 3.04 -1.16
N ALA A 29 -9.62 4.08 -1.09
CA ALA A 29 -9.26 4.87 -2.27
C ALA A 29 -8.52 4.01 -3.31
N LEU A 30 -7.63 3.12 -2.84
CA LEU A 30 -6.92 2.17 -3.67
C LEU A 30 -7.87 1.16 -4.34
N LEU A 31 -8.82 0.60 -3.59
CA LEU A 31 -9.82 -0.33 -4.14
C LEU A 31 -10.81 0.32 -5.11
N ALA A 32 -11.03 1.64 -4.98
CA ALA A 32 -11.89 2.40 -5.89
C ALA A 32 -11.20 2.74 -7.22
N ASP A 33 -9.87 2.76 -7.26
CA ASP A 33 -9.09 3.07 -8.47
C ASP A 33 -8.26 1.86 -8.94
N PRO A 34 -8.73 1.10 -9.95
CA PRO A 34 -8.01 -0.07 -10.45
C PRO A 34 -6.64 0.29 -11.05
N ILE A 35 -6.45 1.53 -11.50
CA ILE A 35 -5.18 2.01 -12.06
C ILE A 35 -4.12 2.18 -10.97
N ALA A 36 -4.50 2.65 -9.78
CA ALA A 36 -3.62 2.73 -8.62
C ALA A 36 -3.34 1.36 -7.99
N LEU A 37 -4.29 0.43 -8.01
CA LEU A 37 -4.11 -0.91 -7.43
C LEU A 37 -3.24 -1.83 -8.30
N ASN A 38 -3.44 -1.83 -9.62
CA ASN A 38 -2.74 -2.72 -10.54
C ASN A 38 -1.20 -2.74 -10.41
N PRO A 39 -0.48 -1.60 -10.23
CA PRO A 39 0.97 -1.62 -10.06
C PRO A 39 1.45 -2.20 -8.72
N LEU A 40 0.57 -2.34 -7.72
CA LEU A 40 0.93 -2.90 -6.42
C LEU A 40 0.75 -4.42 -6.38
N VAL A 41 -0.10 -4.97 -7.25
CA VAL A 41 -0.33 -6.41 -7.31
C VAL A 41 0.94 -7.13 -7.77
N PRO A 42 1.40 -8.18 -7.06
CA PRO A 42 2.56 -8.94 -7.48
C PRO A 42 2.43 -9.47 -8.91
N ALA A 43 3.49 -9.36 -9.72
CA ALA A 43 3.43 -9.66 -11.16
C ALA A 43 3.03 -11.10 -11.51
N TYR A 44 3.26 -12.06 -10.60
CA TYR A 44 2.85 -13.45 -10.79
C TYR A 44 1.36 -13.70 -10.46
N MET A 45 0.71 -12.72 -9.82
CA MET A 45 -0.65 -12.80 -9.32
C MET A 45 -1.62 -12.08 -10.27
N SER A 46 -2.85 -12.59 -10.38
CA SER A 46 -3.88 -11.91 -11.16
C SER A 46 -4.38 -10.66 -10.44
N PHE A 47 -4.80 -9.64 -11.20
CA PHE A 47 -5.42 -8.45 -10.61
C PHE A 47 -6.62 -8.78 -9.71
N ALA A 48 -7.44 -9.77 -10.10
CA ALA A 48 -8.59 -10.20 -9.31
C ALA A 48 -8.17 -10.80 -7.96
N GLU A 49 -7.09 -11.58 -7.95
CA GLU A 49 -6.53 -12.16 -6.72
C GLU A 49 -5.95 -11.07 -5.82
N GLY A 50 -5.14 -10.16 -6.37
CA GLY A 50 -4.59 -9.03 -5.62
C GLY A 50 -5.67 -8.12 -5.03
N ARG A 51 -6.75 -7.88 -5.80
CA ARG A 51 -7.92 -7.13 -5.32
C ARG A 51 -8.64 -7.84 -4.18
N ARG A 52 -8.86 -9.16 -4.27
CA ARG A 52 -9.50 -9.92 -3.19
C ARG A 52 -8.72 -9.85 -1.89
N ILE A 53 -7.40 -9.91 -1.96
CA ILE A 53 -6.53 -9.74 -0.79
C ILE A 53 -6.71 -8.34 -0.20
N ALA A 54 -6.67 -7.29 -1.02
CA ALA A 54 -6.90 -5.92 -0.56
C ALA A 54 -8.30 -5.70 0.05
N GLU A 55 -9.35 -6.32 -0.52
CA GLU A 55 -10.71 -6.31 0.03
C GLU A 55 -10.75 -7.02 1.39
N ALA A 56 -10.14 -8.20 1.51
CA ALA A 56 -10.06 -8.94 2.78
C ALA A 56 -9.29 -8.16 3.86
N THR A 57 -8.20 -7.48 3.50
CA THR A 57 -7.47 -6.61 4.43
C THR A 57 -8.35 -5.45 4.91
N LEU A 58 -9.14 -4.84 4.03
CA LEU A 58 -10.09 -3.79 4.42
C LEU A 58 -11.14 -4.32 5.39
N GLU A 59 -11.70 -5.50 5.14
CA GLU A 59 -12.65 -6.15 6.05
C GLU A 59 -12.02 -6.41 7.43
N GLN A 60 -10.76 -6.84 7.49
CA GLN A 60 -10.04 -7.02 8.75
C GLN A 60 -9.79 -5.70 9.47
N LEU A 61 -9.39 -4.64 8.77
CA LEU A 61 -9.21 -3.31 9.36
C LEU A 61 -10.52 -2.78 9.95
N LEU A 62 -11.64 -2.98 9.25
CA LEU A 62 -12.97 -2.62 9.74
C LEU A 62 -13.38 -3.44 10.97
N ALA A 63 -13.09 -4.74 10.97
CA ALA A 63 -13.37 -5.63 12.09
C ALA A 63 -12.51 -5.34 13.33
N ARG A 64 -11.28 -4.82 13.14
CA ARG A 64 -10.37 -4.41 14.21
C ARG A 64 -10.80 -3.11 14.91
N LYS A 65 -11.77 -2.36 14.37
CA LYS A 65 -12.27 -1.12 14.97
C LYS A 65 -13.19 -1.46 16.16
N PRO A 66 -12.77 -1.26 17.42
CA PRO A 66 -13.65 -1.50 18.55
C PRO A 66 -14.83 -0.51 18.50
N PRO A 67 -16.03 -0.88 18.98
CA PRO A 67 -17.21 0.00 19.00
C PRO A 67 -17.11 1.18 20.00
N SER A 68 -15.92 1.57 20.49
CA SER A 68 -15.80 2.45 21.66
C SER A 68 -14.71 3.52 21.51
N GLY A 69 -15.14 4.74 21.15
CA GLY A 69 -15.07 5.88 22.07
C GLY A 69 -13.74 6.37 22.67
N GLU A 70 -12.54 6.08 22.15
CA GLU A 70 -11.32 6.66 22.71
C GLU A 70 -10.36 7.22 21.64
N PRO A 71 -10.17 8.55 21.56
CA PRO A 71 -9.29 9.17 20.57
C PRO A 71 -7.85 9.14 21.10
N VAL A 72 -7.10 8.09 20.76
CA VAL A 72 -5.65 8.09 20.96
C VAL A 72 -5.01 8.89 19.82
N ILE A 73 -4.81 10.18 20.10
CA ILE A 73 -3.78 11.12 19.59
C ILE A 73 -3.18 10.78 18.20
N PRO A 74 -3.46 11.58 17.14
CA PRO A 74 -2.79 11.42 15.86
C PRO A 74 -1.38 12.00 15.94
N HIS A 75 -0.38 11.14 16.09
CA HIS A 75 1.00 11.52 15.81
C HIS A 75 1.11 11.88 14.33
N LYS A 76 1.46 13.14 14.05
CA LYS A 76 1.92 13.65 12.75
C LYS A 76 3.22 12.95 12.30
N ALA A 77 3.16 11.65 12.06
CA ALA A 77 4.13 10.97 11.23
C ALA A 77 3.51 10.92 9.83
N GLU A 78 4.17 11.53 8.85
CA GLU A 78 3.85 11.22 7.47
C GLU A 78 3.84 9.69 7.34
N PRO A 79 2.74 9.10 6.84
CA PRO A 79 2.64 7.65 6.81
C PRO A 79 3.83 7.10 6.03
N LEU A 80 4.59 6.20 6.65
CA LEU A 80 5.75 5.57 6.00
C LEU A 80 5.34 4.84 4.71
N TRP A 81 4.08 4.42 4.59
CA TRP A 81 3.52 3.94 3.33
C TRP A 81 3.56 5.00 2.22
N ALA A 82 3.36 6.30 2.52
CA ALA A 82 3.44 7.37 1.53
C ALA A 82 4.86 7.60 1.01
N GLN A 83 5.89 7.18 1.77
CA GLN A 83 7.27 7.14 1.27
C GLN A 83 7.53 5.92 0.36
N TRP A 84 6.83 4.82 0.57
CA TRP A 84 6.91 3.62 -0.28
C TRP A 84 6.12 3.80 -1.60
N PHE A 85 4.99 4.51 -1.53
CA PHE A 85 4.19 4.90 -2.69
C PHE A 85 4.85 5.97 -3.56
N LYS A 86 6.00 6.55 -3.16
CA LYS A 86 6.77 7.39 -4.06
C LYS A 86 7.25 6.50 -5.20
N PRO A 87 6.66 6.63 -6.40
CA PRO A 87 7.21 5.93 -7.53
C PRO A 87 8.62 6.50 -7.69
N PHE A 88 9.54 5.67 -8.14
CA PHE A 88 10.86 6.01 -8.67
C PHE A 88 10.83 7.08 -9.81
N TRP A 89 9.67 7.71 -10.05
CA TRP A 89 9.37 8.78 -10.99
C TRP A 89 9.01 10.07 -10.25
N THR A 90 9.79 10.50 -9.25
CA THR A 90 9.86 11.96 -9.06
C THR A 90 10.58 12.45 -10.30
N PRO A 91 9.92 13.09 -11.28
CA PRO A 91 10.65 13.61 -12.41
C PRO A 91 11.67 14.60 -11.85
N LEU A 92 12.87 14.57 -12.42
CA LEU A 92 13.91 15.60 -12.32
C LEU A 92 13.34 16.98 -12.74
N LEU A 93 12.40 17.53 -11.96
CA LEU A 93 11.81 18.86 -12.09
C LEU A 93 12.47 19.83 -11.11
N PHE A 94 13.79 19.72 -10.97
CA PHE A 94 14.62 20.87 -10.61
C PHE A 94 15.46 21.29 -11.83
N GLY A 95 14.76 21.58 -12.93
CA GLY A 95 15.21 22.63 -13.83
C GLY A 95 14.90 23.97 -13.16
N GLY A 96 15.93 24.69 -12.68
CA GLY A 96 15.69 25.96 -12.00
C GLY A 96 16.91 26.65 -11.36
N ARG A 97 17.85 27.11 -12.21
CA ARG A 97 18.47 28.46 -12.15
C ARG A 97 19.15 28.95 -10.85
N LYS A 98 20.49 29.00 -10.85
CA LYS A 98 21.35 30.04 -10.24
C LYS A 98 22.78 29.76 -10.74
N GLY A 99 23.45 30.59 -11.54
CA GLY A 99 23.61 32.03 -11.42
C GLY A 99 24.94 32.30 -10.72
N GLU A 100 26.04 32.23 -11.47
CA GLU A 100 27.35 32.85 -11.23
C GLU A 100 28.16 32.82 -12.54
#